data_AF-A0A7S3HGW6-F1
#
_entry.id   AF-A0A7S3HGW6-F1
#
_cell.length_a   1.000
_cell.length_b   1.000
_cell.length_c   1.000
_cell.angle_alpha   90.00
_cell.angle_beta   90.00
_cell.angle_gamma   90.00
#
_symmetry.space_group_name_H-M   'P 1'
#
loop_
_entity.id
_entity.type
_entity.pdbx_description
1 polymer ?
#
loop_
_entity_poly.entity_id
_entity_poly.type
_entity_poly.pdbx_seq_one_letter_code
_entity_poly.pdbx_strand_id
1 'polypeptide(L)'
;EALRNTYDALMGMIADAQPSTLEAMQTEKVVDVWIARISVPARPTVLNYALELLTSYVEARSDDCLESIEHVVLPLKRIIVPKGPGEKINKKIAVGALELLLLFCRAGLPQTLQYVLKPESNLITTLTSFVVGDEEGLVATISLCAAEILLSVALHEKSEKAIASLMDRGFYATLFRIVECYEGNNEIAEKALQLLLYYILKVENIAEYQKLEKANEGFDAEESWAVVEDLSTAASGSDEAVRVLAAQLLEIGKQMGLTGKEQ
;
A
#
# COMPACT_ATOMS: atom_id res chain seq x y z
N GLU A 1 -0.02 -25.90 -17.28
CA GLU A 1 1.37 -25.87 -17.79
C GLU A 1 1.55 -24.77 -18.83
N ALA A 2 0.95 -24.86 -20.02
CA ALA A 2 1.06 -23.80 -21.04
C ALA A 2 0.77 -22.38 -20.51
N LEU A 3 -0.32 -22.18 -19.76
CA LEU A 3 -0.65 -20.88 -19.15
C LEU A 3 0.43 -20.36 -18.19
N ARG A 4 1.01 -21.26 -17.38
CA ARG A 4 2.06 -20.93 -16.42
C ARG A 4 3.35 -20.55 -17.15
N ASN A 5 3.73 -21.33 -18.17
CA ASN A 5 4.92 -21.04 -18.98
C ASN A 5 4.79 -19.69 -19.70
N THR A 6 3.59 -19.36 -20.21
CA THR A 6 3.34 -18.04 -20.80
C THR A 6 3.44 -16.91 -19.77
N TYR A 7 2.90 -17.12 -18.57
CA TYR A 7 3.03 -16.16 -17.47
C TYR A 7 4.50 -15.97 -17.07
N ASP A 8 5.24 -17.05 -16.81
CA ASP A 8 6.64 -17.01 -16.39
C ASP A 8 7.51 -16.30 -17.47
N ALA A 9 7.24 -16.56 -18.76
CA ALA A 9 7.93 -15.89 -19.86
C ALA A 9 7.64 -14.38 -19.91
N LEU A 10 6.38 -13.97 -19.74
CA LEU A 10 6.01 -12.55 -19.72
C LEU A 10 6.58 -11.82 -18.50
N MET A 11 6.60 -12.47 -17.32
CA MET A 11 7.24 -11.93 -16.12
C MET A 11 8.73 -11.71 -16.32
N GLY A 12 9.44 -12.70 -16.89
CA GLY A 12 10.86 -12.56 -17.23
C GLY A 12 11.11 -11.44 -18.24
N MET A 13 10.23 -11.30 -19.24
CA MET A 13 10.31 -10.18 -20.19
C MET A 13 10.17 -8.83 -19.51
N ILE A 14 9.23 -8.66 -18.58
CA ILE A 14 9.03 -7.39 -17.84
C ILE A 14 10.25 -7.08 -16.97
N ALA A 15 10.74 -8.06 -16.21
CA ALA A 15 11.83 -7.88 -15.26
C ALA A 15 13.13 -7.41 -15.95
N ASP A 16 13.41 -7.91 -17.15
CA ASP A 16 14.63 -7.58 -17.91
C ASP A 16 14.38 -6.57 -19.04
N ALA A 17 13.18 -5.99 -19.14
CA ALA A 17 12.80 -5.14 -20.26
C ALA A 17 13.56 -3.82 -20.30
N GLN A 18 13.99 -3.44 -21.50
CA GLN A 18 14.34 -2.05 -21.77
C GLN A 18 13.06 -1.20 -21.82
N PRO A 19 13.12 0.12 -21.52
CA PRO A 19 11.94 0.99 -21.55
C PRO A 19 11.14 0.94 -22.85
N SER A 20 11.82 0.81 -24.00
CA SER A 20 11.18 0.68 -25.31
C SER A 20 10.42 -0.64 -25.49
N THR A 21 10.83 -1.72 -24.82
CA THR A 21 10.10 -2.99 -24.82
C THR A 21 8.81 -2.87 -24.02
N LEU A 22 8.86 -2.22 -22.86
CA LEU A 22 7.66 -1.97 -22.05
C LEU A 22 6.67 -1.06 -22.80
N GLU A 23 7.16 -0.02 -23.46
CA GLU A 23 6.31 0.84 -24.31
C GLU A 23 5.68 0.04 -25.46
N ALA A 24 6.44 -0.84 -26.12
CA ALA A 24 5.92 -1.71 -27.17
C ALA A 24 4.83 -2.65 -26.65
N MET A 25 4.95 -3.19 -25.43
CA MET A 25 3.89 -4.03 -24.84
C MET A 25 2.56 -3.28 -24.71
N GLN A 26 2.62 -1.98 -24.44
CA GLN A 26 1.44 -1.13 -24.40
C GLN A 26 0.88 -0.83 -25.79
N THR A 27 1.73 -0.42 -26.74
CA THR A 27 1.27 -0.10 -28.11
C THR A 27 0.72 -1.31 -28.83
N GLU A 28 1.28 -2.49 -28.58
CA GLU A 28 0.85 -3.78 -29.14
C GLU A 28 -0.32 -4.42 -28.36
N LYS A 29 -0.94 -3.66 -27.44
CA LYS A 29 -2.15 -4.07 -26.69
C LYS A 29 -1.98 -5.32 -25.81
N VAL A 30 -0.75 -5.67 -25.44
CA VAL A 30 -0.49 -6.77 -24.50
C VAL A 30 -1.08 -6.42 -23.13
N VAL A 31 -0.90 -5.18 -22.70
CA VAL A 31 -1.45 -4.64 -21.46
C VAL A 31 -2.98 -4.65 -21.47
N ASP A 32 -3.61 -4.28 -22.60
CA ASP A 32 -5.07 -4.31 -22.77
C ASP A 32 -5.65 -5.71 -22.55
N VAL A 33 -4.92 -6.76 -22.94
CA VAL A 33 -5.35 -8.14 -22.70
C VAL A 33 -5.41 -8.44 -21.21
N TRP A 34 -4.42 -8.01 -20.43
CA TRP A 34 -4.42 -8.22 -18.98
C TRP A 34 -5.55 -7.44 -18.31
N ILE A 35 -5.74 -6.18 -18.70
CA ILE A 35 -6.85 -5.34 -18.22
C ILE A 35 -8.20 -5.99 -18.56
N ALA A 36 -8.36 -6.50 -19.77
CA ALA A 36 -9.58 -7.21 -20.17
C ALA A 36 -9.83 -8.42 -19.26
N ARG A 37 -8.79 -9.20 -18.91
CA ARG A 37 -8.91 -10.35 -17.98
C ARG A 37 -9.30 -9.94 -16.56
N ILE A 38 -8.90 -8.76 -16.11
CA ILE A 38 -9.32 -8.20 -14.81
C ILE A 38 -10.76 -7.68 -14.88
N SER A 39 -11.16 -7.14 -16.03
CA SER A 39 -12.45 -6.47 -16.23
C SER A 39 -13.64 -7.43 -16.41
N VAL A 40 -13.40 -8.67 -16.84
CA VAL A 40 -14.45 -9.68 -17.06
C VAL A 40 -14.31 -10.88 -16.11
N PRO A 41 -15.39 -11.65 -15.87
CA PRO A 41 -15.29 -12.89 -15.09
C PRO A 41 -14.26 -13.84 -15.69
N ALA A 42 -13.19 -14.11 -14.93
CA ALA A 42 -12.12 -15.03 -15.30
C ALA A 42 -11.93 -16.10 -14.21
N ARG A 43 -11.26 -17.20 -14.57
CA ARG A 43 -10.85 -18.20 -13.56
C ARG A 43 -9.89 -17.54 -12.56
N PRO A 44 -9.96 -17.87 -11.25
CA PRO A 44 -9.08 -17.34 -10.22
C PRO A 44 -7.60 -17.28 -10.60
N THR A 45 -7.07 -18.35 -11.19
CA THR A 45 -5.67 -18.43 -11.62
C THR A 45 -5.33 -17.44 -12.74
N VAL A 46 -6.24 -17.25 -13.70
CA VAL A 46 -6.04 -16.29 -14.82
C VAL A 46 -6.08 -14.87 -14.29
N LEU A 47 -7.00 -14.59 -13.35
CA LEU A 47 -7.11 -13.28 -12.72
C LEU A 47 -5.87 -12.96 -11.89
N ASN A 48 -5.36 -13.93 -11.12
CA ASN A 48 -4.13 -13.79 -10.36
C ASN A 48 -2.93 -13.43 -11.25
N TYR A 49 -2.74 -14.16 -12.36
CA TYR A 49 -1.64 -13.86 -13.29
C TYR A 49 -1.80 -12.52 -13.99
N ALA A 50 -3.03 -12.12 -14.34
CA ALA A 50 -3.27 -10.81 -14.95
C ALA A 50 -2.97 -9.67 -13.97
N LEU A 51 -3.31 -9.83 -12.70
CA LEU A 51 -2.97 -8.88 -11.63
C LEU A 51 -1.46 -8.79 -11.45
N GLU A 52 -0.77 -9.92 -11.25
CA GLU A 52 0.69 -9.97 -11.06
C GLU A 52 1.43 -9.34 -12.26
N LEU A 53 1.06 -9.68 -13.51
CA LEU A 53 1.67 -9.10 -14.71
C LEU A 53 1.45 -7.60 -14.80
N LEU A 54 0.24 -7.12 -14.51
CA LEU A 54 -0.08 -5.70 -14.60
C LEU A 54 0.64 -4.90 -13.50
N THR A 55 0.70 -5.42 -12.27
CA THR A 55 1.47 -4.82 -11.17
C THR A 55 2.95 -4.69 -11.55
N SER A 56 3.60 -5.78 -11.96
CA SER A 56 5.02 -5.74 -12.32
C SER A 56 5.30 -4.85 -13.53
N TYR A 57 4.39 -4.80 -14.51
CA TYR A 57 4.51 -3.89 -15.64
C TYR A 57 4.46 -2.42 -15.21
N VAL A 58 3.53 -2.07 -14.32
CA VAL A 58 3.39 -0.71 -13.80
C VAL A 58 4.64 -0.31 -13.02
N GLU A 59 5.11 -1.17 -12.12
CA GLU A 59 6.33 -0.92 -11.34
C GLU A 59 7.55 -0.71 -12.25
N ALA A 60 7.68 -1.52 -13.31
CA ALA A 60 8.77 -1.38 -14.27
C ALA A 60 8.66 -0.11 -15.15
N ARG A 61 7.44 0.37 -15.42
CA ARG A 61 7.19 1.57 -16.25
C ARG A 61 7.20 2.88 -15.48
N SER A 62 7.14 2.84 -14.15
CA SER A 62 6.92 4.01 -13.30
C SER A 62 5.57 4.70 -13.56
N ASP A 63 5.32 5.81 -12.85
CA ASP A 63 4.00 6.44 -12.72
C ASP A 63 3.37 6.90 -14.04
N ASP A 64 4.17 7.19 -15.07
CA ASP A 64 3.72 7.68 -16.38
C ASP A 64 2.69 6.76 -17.07
N CYS A 65 2.73 5.45 -16.79
CA CYS A 65 1.79 4.51 -17.42
C CYS A 65 0.42 4.47 -16.72
N LEU A 66 0.31 4.88 -15.45
CA LEU A 66 -0.89 4.70 -14.65
C LEU A 66 -2.09 5.49 -15.20
N GLU A 67 -1.88 6.71 -15.68
CA GLU A 67 -2.94 7.53 -16.28
C GLU A 67 -3.64 6.81 -17.44
N SER A 68 -2.86 6.11 -18.27
CA SER A 68 -3.37 5.42 -19.46
C SER A 68 -4.20 4.17 -19.15
N ILE A 69 -4.07 3.62 -17.94
CA ILE A 69 -4.73 2.38 -17.52
C ILE A 69 -5.70 2.59 -16.34
N GLU A 70 -5.98 3.84 -15.95
CA GLU A 70 -6.81 4.20 -14.78
C GLU A 70 -8.20 3.54 -14.75
N HIS A 71 -8.74 3.20 -15.91
CA HIS A 71 -10.04 2.56 -16.04
C HIS A 71 -10.11 1.15 -15.40
N VAL A 72 -8.96 0.53 -15.08
CA VAL A 72 -8.88 -0.75 -14.36
C VAL A 72 -9.29 -0.62 -12.87
N VAL A 73 -9.26 0.58 -12.29
CA VAL A 73 -9.60 0.82 -10.87
C VAL A 73 -11.01 0.30 -10.52
N LEU A 74 -11.99 0.48 -11.42
CA LEU A 74 -13.35 0.01 -11.19
C LEU A 74 -13.44 -1.53 -11.14
N PRO A 75 -12.86 -2.28 -12.08
CA PRO A 75 -12.64 -3.72 -11.94
C PRO A 75 -11.98 -4.15 -10.63
N LEU A 76 -10.89 -3.50 -10.20
CA LEU A 76 -10.19 -3.85 -8.96
C LEU A 76 -11.11 -3.74 -7.73
N LYS A 77 -11.89 -2.65 -7.64
CA LYS A 77 -12.89 -2.49 -6.59
C LYS A 77 -13.88 -3.65 -6.53
N ARG A 78 -14.33 -4.17 -7.67
CA ARG A 78 -15.28 -5.31 -7.72
C ARG A 78 -14.68 -6.63 -7.24
N ILE A 79 -13.36 -6.76 -7.28
CA ILE A 79 -12.62 -7.92 -6.77
C ILE A 79 -12.51 -7.83 -5.24
N ILE A 80 -12.26 -6.62 -4.73
CA ILE A 80 -12.01 -6.36 -3.31
C ILE A 80 -13.31 -6.32 -2.51
N VAL A 81 -14.39 -5.75 -3.07
CA VAL A 81 -15.66 -5.55 -2.36
C VAL A 81 -16.59 -6.75 -2.54
N PRO A 82 -17.07 -7.39 -1.46
CA PRO A 82 -18.10 -8.43 -1.55
C PRO A 82 -19.37 -7.89 -2.20
N LYS A 83 -19.97 -8.64 -3.12
CA LYS A 83 -21.23 -8.28 -3.81
C LYS A 83 -22.45 -8.55 -2.93
N GLY A 84 -22.32 -9.39 -1.90
CA GLY A 84 -23.40 -9.70 -0.98
C GLY A 84 -22.92 -10.21 0.38
N PRO A 85 -23.84 -10.26 1.36
CA PRO A 85 -23.55 -10.78 2.69
C PRO A 85 -23.14 -12.26 2.62
N GLY A 86 -22.01 -12.60 3.24
CA GLY A 86 -21.47 -13.97 3.29
C GLY A 86 -20.63 -14.40 2.08
N GLU A 87 -20.47 -13.55 1.05
CA GLU A 87 -19.54 -13.83 -0.05
C GLU A 87 -18.10 -13.79 0.48
N LYS A 88 -17.38 -14.90 0.30
CA LYS A 88 -15.97 -14.99 0.66
C LYS A 88 -15.12 -14.48 -0.48
N ILE A 89 -14.26 -13.50 -0.20
CA ILE A 89 -13.28 -13.01 -1.14
C ILE A 89 -12.11 -14.00 -1.21
N ASN A 90 -11.61 -14.25 -2.44
CA ASN A 90 -10.36 -14.99 -2.60
C ASN A 90 -9.19 -14.10 -2.18
N LYS A 91 -8.58 -14.39 -1.02
CA LYS A 91 -7.50 -13.60 -0.42
C LYS A 91 -6.32 -13.36 -1.38
N LYS A 92 -5.91 -14.37 -2.16
CA LYS A 92 -4.77 -14.23 -3.08
C LYS A 92 -5.05 -13.21 -4.19
N ILE A 93 -6.26 -13.25 -4.74
CA ILE A 93 -6.69 -12.30 -5.77
C ILE A 93 -6.89 -10.91 -5.17
N ALA A 94 -7.43 -10.83 -3.94
CA ALA A 94 -7.60 -9.58 -3.23
C ALA A 94 -6.26 -8.87 -2.99
N VAL A 95 -5.21 -9.60 -2.61
CA VAL A 95 -3.85 -9.03 -2.47
C VAL A 95 -3.40 -8.39 -3.78
N GLY A 96 -3.37 -9.13 -4.88
CA GLY A 96 -2.92 -8.55 -6.16
C GLY A 96 -3.78 -7.37 -6.62
N ALA A 97 -5.08 -7.37 -6.32
CA ALA A 97 -5.94 -6.24 -6.63
C ALA A 97 -5.70 -5.01 -5.72
N LEU A 98 -5.36 -5.24 -4.45
CA LEU A 98 -5.01 -4.19 -3.50
C LEU A 98 -3.64 -3.59 -3.80
N GLU A 99 -2.65 -4.41 -4.11
CA GLU A 99 -1.30 -3.96 -4.51
C GLU A 99 -1.37 -3.07 -5.74
N LEU A 100 -2.10 -3.50 -6.77
CA LEU A 100 -2.28 -2.68 -7.96
C LEU A 100 -3.06 -1.39 -7.66
N LEU A 101 -4.14 -1.46 -6.88
CA LEU A 101 -4.89 -0.27 -6.47
C LEU A 101 -4.02 0.71 -5.67
N LEU A 102 -3.13 0.19 -4.82
CA LEU A 102 -2.19 0.98 -4.05
C LEU A 102 -1.24 1.78 -4.95
N LEU A 103 -0.73 1.19 -6.05
CA LEU A 103 0.09 1.92 -7.03
C LEU A 103 -0.67 3.13 -7.61
N PHE A 104 -1.94 2.95 -7.98
CA PHE A 104 -2.79 4.07 -8.42
C PHE A 104 -3.00 5.13 -7.34
N CYS A 105 -3.13 4.73 -6.06
CA CYS A 105 -3.27 5.66 -4.94
C CYS A 105 -1.98 6.44 -4.66
N ARG A 106 -0.80 5.78 -4.74
CA ARG A 106 0.51 6.41 -4.56
C ARG A 106 0.79 7.47 -5.62
N ALA A 107 0.44 7.19 -6.88
CA ALA A 107 0.54 8.15 -7.98
C ALA A 107 -0.40 9.37 -7.84
N GLY A 108 -1.30 9.36 -6.84
CA GLY A 108 -2.13 10.52 -6.54
C GLY A 108 -3.15 10.88 -7.62
N LEU A 109 -3.51 9.93 -8.49
CA LEU A 109 -4.39 10.18 -9.63
C LEU A 109 -5.79 10.62 -9.15
N PRO A 110 -6.26 11.84 -9.50
CA PRO A 110 -7.50 12.41 -8.96
C PRO A 110 -8.72 11.51 -9.17
N GLN A 111 -8.82 10.86 -10.33
CA GLN A 111 -9.90 9.95 -10.68
C GLN A 111 -9.91 8.73 -9.75
N THR A 112 -8.75 8.09 -9.54
CA THR A 112 -8.60 6.96 -8.62
C THR A 112 -9.09 7.33 -7.23
N LEU A 113 -8.63 8.47 -6.72
CA LEU A 113 -8.98 8.92 -5.38
C LEU A 113 -10.47 9.22 -5.27
N GLN A 114 -11.06 9.92 -6.23
CA GLN A 114 -12.52 10.11 -6.31
C GLN A 114 -13.29 8.79 -6.34
N TYR A 115 -12.78 7.76 -7.01
CA TYR A 115 -13.43 6.45 -7.05
C TYR A 115 -13.36 5.70 -5.72
N VAL A 116 -12.24 5.78 -5.02
CA VAL A 116 -12.07 5.18 -3.69
C VAL A 116 -12.98 5.91 -2.67
N LEU A 117 -13.04 7.24 -2.77
CA LEU A 117 -13.74 8.16 -1.86
C LEU A 117 -15.27 8.22 -2.01
N LYS A 118 -15.84 7.71 -3.12
CA LYS A 118 -17.29 7.75 -3.31
C LYS A 118 -18.02 7.06 -2.14
N PRO A 119 -18.97 7.69 -1.45
CA PRO A 119 -19.65 7.11 -0.27
C PRO A 119 -20.38 5.78 -0.53
N GLU A 120 -20.80 5.54 -1.77
CA GLU A 120 -21.41 4.28 -2.23
C GLU A 120 -20.37 3.15 -2.39
N SER A 121 -19.10 3.48 -2.22
CA SER A 121 -17.98 2.58 -2.19
C SER A 121 -17.94 1.89 -0.84
N ASN A 122 -18.59 0.73 -0.74
CA ASN A 122 -18.34 -0.22 0.34
C ASN A 122 -16.84 -0.57 0.50
N LEU A 123 -15.98 -0.16 -0.45
CA LEU A 123 -14.53 -0.29 -0.39
C LEU A 123 -13.92 0.27 0.90
N ILE A 124 -14.23 1.50 1.33
CA ILE A 124 -13.62 2.05 2.57
C ILE A 124 -14.00 1.17 3.77
N THR A 125 -15.26 0.77 3.86
CA THR A 125 -15.75 -0.14 4.91
C THR A 125 -15.07 -1.51 4.83
N THR A 126 -14.92 -2.06 3.63
CA THR A 126 -14.25 -3.35 3.38
C THR A 126 -12.75 -3.28 3.71
N LEU A 127 -12.04 -2.25 3.25
CA LEU A 127 -10.64 -2.00 3.57
C LEU A 127 -10.44 -1.88 5.07
N THR A 128 -11.32 -1.14 5.76
CA THR A 128 -11.24 -1.04 7.21
C THR A 128 -11.45 -2.39 7.89
N SER A 129 -12.37 -3.23 7.38
CA SER A 129 -12.57 -4.57 7.94
C SER A 129 -11.36 -5.50 7.78
N PHE A 130 -10.50 -5.25 6.79
CA PHE A 130 -9.24 -5.98 6.63
C PHE A 130 -8.17 -5.55 7.61
N VAL A 131 -8.16 -4.27 8.01
CA VAL A 131 -7.24 -3.76 9.03
C VAL A 131 -7.52 -4.49 10.38
N VAL A 132 -8.76 -4.88 10.68
CA VAL A 132 -9.13 -5.50 11.97
C VAL A 132 -9.08 -7.06 11.95
N GLY A 133 -8.39 -7.68 10.98
CA GLY A 133 -8.45 -9.13 10.72
C GLY A 133 -7.34 -10.01 11.31
N ASP A 134 -7.64 -11.30 11.50
CA ASP A 134 -6.81 -12.34 12.15
C ASP A 134 -5.62 -12.85 11.30
N GLU A 135 -4.59 -13.34 11.99
CA GLU A 135 -3.18 -13.52 11.60
C GLU A 135 -2.91 -14.65 10.61
N GLU A 136 -2.30 -14.35 9.45
CA GLU A 136 -1.48 -15.26 8.62
C GLU A 136 -1.04 -14.55 7.33
N GLY A 137 0.26 -14.51 7.03
CA GLY A 137 0.96 -13.87 5.88
C GLY A 137 0.13 -13.00 4.93
N LEU A 138 -0.70 -13.63 4.08
CA LEU A 138 -1.56 -12.95 3.11
C LEU A 138 -2.52 -11.92 3.74
N VAL A 139 -3.04 -12.16 4.94
CA VAL A 139 -3.93 -11.23 5.65
C VAL A 139 -3.16 -9.98 6.07
N ALA A 140 -1.92 -10.11 6.56
CA ALA A 140 -1.10 -8.96 6.93
C ALA A 140 -0.81 -8.06 5.71
N THR A 141 -0.49 -8.65 4.55
CA THR A 141 -0.33 -7.90 3.30
C THR A 141 -1.62 -7.16 2.91
N ILE A 142 -2.78 -7.81 3.00
CA ILE A 142 -4.09 -7.16 2.76
C ILE A 142 -4.26 -5.97 3.72
N SER A 143 -4.01 -6.16 5.01
CA SER A 143 -4.15 -5.13 6.03
C SER A 143 -3.23 -3.93 5.77
N LEU A 144 -1.97 -4.18 5.38
CA LEU A 144 -1.00 -3.13 5.05
C LEU A 144 -1.40 -2.35 3.79
N CYS A 145 -1.75 -3.03 2.70
CA CYS A 145 -2.21 -2.35 1.48
C CYS A 145 -3.48 -1.54 1.75
N ALA A 146 -4.44 -2.11 2.51
CA ALA A 146 -5.66 -1.42 2.88
C ALA A 146 -5.38 -0.17 3.74
N ALA A 147 -4.49 -0.31 4.72
CA ALA A 147 -4.05 0.77 5.59
C ALA A 147 -3.42 1.92 4.78
N GLU A 148 -2.51 1.59 3.87
CA GLU A 148 -1.82 2.57 3.04
C GLU A 148 -2.77 3.27 2.06
N ILE A 149 -3.66 2.53 1.39
CA ILE A 149 -4.68 3.12 0.50
C ILE A 149 -5.53 4.13 1.27
N LEU A 150 -6.01 3.75 2.46
CA LEU A 150 -6.85 4.62 3.28
C LEU A 150 -6.10 5.88 3.71
N LEU A 151 -4.81 5.76 4.04
CA LEU A 151 -3.95 6.88 4.39
C LEU A 151 -3.70 7.81 3.20
N SER A 152 -3.29 7.29 2.04
CA SER A 152 -3.08 8.08 0.82
C SER A 152 -4.33 8.90 0.47
N VAL A 153 -5.49 8.28 0.60
CA VAL A 153 -6.79 8.91 0.36
C VAL A 153 -7.08 10.02 1.38
N ALA A 154 -6.93 9.74 2.67
CA ALA A 154 -7.23 10.70 3.73
C ALA A 154 -6.33 11.94 3.67
N LEU A 155 -5.05 11.74 3.30
CA LEU A 155 -4.07 12.81 3.11
C LEU A 155 -4.37 13.67 1.89
N HIS A 156 -4.81 13.06 0.78
CA HIS A 156 -5.17 13.81 -0.41
C HIS A 156 -6.39 14.71 -0.17
N GLU A 157 -7.40 14.21 0.55
CA GLU A 157 -8.55 15.03 0.93
C GLU A 157 -8.23 16.10 1.98
N LYS A 158 -7.04 16.06 2.61
CA LYS A 158 -6.72 16.84 3.81
C LYS A 158 -7.80 16.69 4.88
N SER A 159 -8.38 15.50 4.97
CA SER A 159 -9.57 15.24 5.79
C SER A 159 -9.13 14.74 7.16
N GLU A 160 -8.96 15.67 8.11
CA GLU A 160 -8.70 15.36 9.52
C GLU A 160 -9.74 14.38 10.09
N LYS A 161 -10.99 14.44 9.61
CA LYS A 161 -12.06 13.51 10.00
C LYS A 161 -11.85 12.09 9.47
N ALA A 162 -11.33 11.93 8.25
CA ALA A 162 -11.02 10.62 7.70
C ALA A 162 -9.84 9.99 8.45
N ILE A 163 -8.81 10.79 8.72
CA ILE A 163 -7.65 10.45 9.53
C ILE A 163 -8.07 9.99 10.94
N ALA A 164 -8.89 10.80 11.64
CA ALA A 164 -9.43 10.46 12.96
C ALA A 164 -10.34 9.21 12.93
N SER A 165 -11.11 9.00 11.87
CA SER A 165 -11.93 7.80 11.72
C SER A 165 -11.11 6.52 11.50
N LEU A 166 -9.91 6.59 10.91
CA LEU A 166 -9.01 5.44 10.80
C LEU A 166 -8.46 5.07 12.18
N MET A 167 -8.08 6.11 12.92
CA MET A 167 -7.58 6.04 14.28
C MET A 167 -8.57 5.37 15.26
N ASP A 168 -9.81 5.86 15.29
CA ASP A 168 -10.88 5.31 16.12
C ASP A 168 -11.17 3.83 15.83
N ARG A 169 -10.79 3.34 14.65
CA ARG A 169 -11.00 1.96 14.21
C ARG A 169 -9.81 1.04 14.47
N GLY A 170 -8.83 1.49 15.25
CA GLY A 170 -7.71 0.65 15.71
C GLY A 170 -6.58 0.51 14.68
N PHE A 171 -6.41 1.49 13.80
CA PHE A 171 -5.33 1.50 12.80
C PHE A 171 -3.94 1.33 13.42
N TYR A 172 -3.59 2.13 14.44
CA TYR A 172 -2.31 1.98 15.14
C TYR A 172 -2.16 0.63 15.81
N ALA A 173 -3.18 0.17 16.53
CA ALA A 173 -3.16 -1.13 17.19
C ALA A 173 -2.91 -2.26 16.18
N THR A 174 -3.46 -2.13 14.98
CA THR A 174 -3.24 -3.10 13.89
C THR A 174 -1.80 -3.06 13.39
N LEU A 175 -1.27 -1.89 13.05
CA LEU A 175 0.09 -1.79 12.51
C LEU A 175 1.13 -2.21 13.54
N PHE A 176 0.97 -1.82 14.81
CA PHE A 176 1.84 -2.30 15.90
C PHE A 176 1.78 -3.81 16.05
N ARG A 177 0.57 -4.40 16.05
CA ARG A 177 0.43 -5.86 16.11
C ARG A 177 1.08 -6.56 14.92
N ILE A 178 1.00 -5.98 13.71
CA ILE A 178 1.70 -6.52 12.53
C ILE A 178 3.22 -6.49 12.75
N VAL A 179 3.77 -5.41 13.29
CA VAL A 179 5.21 -5.37 13.57
C VAL A 179 5.62 -6.43 14.59
N GLU A 180 4.87 -6.55 15.70
CA GLU A 180 5.14 -7.55 16.74
C GLU A 180 5.04 -8.99 16.21
N CYS A 181 3.99 -9.32 15.45
CA CYS A 181 3.77 -10.67 14.92
C CYS A 181 4.77 -11.06 13.82
N TYR A 182 5.35 -10.08 13.12
CA TYR A 182 6.24 -10.30 11.97
C TYR A 182 7.67 -9.80 12.22
N GLU A 183 8.11 -9.66 13.48
CA GLU A 183 9.48 -9.27 13.84
C GLU A 183 10.56 -10.10 13.12
N GLY A 184 10.28 -11.38 12.85
CA GLY A 184 11.17 -12.27 12.08
C GLY A 184 11.04 -12.22 10.56
N ASN A 185 10.13 -11.42 10.01
CA ASN A 185 9.95 -11.17 8.59
C ASN A 185 10.13 -9.66 8.30
N ASN A 186 11.40 -9.30 8.10
CA ASN A 186 11.83 -7.90 7.97
C ASN A 186 10.99 -7.10 6.97
N GLU A 187 10.58 -7.68 5.84
CA GLU A 187 9.86 -6.92 4.81
C GLU A 187 8.46 -6.46 5.25
N ILE A 188 7.70 -7.33 5.93
CA ILE A 188 6.34 -7.00 6.39
C ILE A 188 6.39 -6.04 7.58
N ALA A 189 7.27 -6.32 8.54
CA ALA A 189 7.45 -5.49 9.72
C ALA A 189 7.99 -4.09 9.33
N GLU A 190 8.96 -4.02 8.41
CA GLU A 190 9.49 -2.76 7.91
C GLU A 190 8.39 -1.95 7.21
N LYS A 191 7.62 -2.53 6.28
CA LYS A 191 6.49 -1.83 5.63
C LYS A 191 5.47 -1.30 6.65
N ALA A 192 5.17 -2.05 7.71
CA ALA A 192 4.27 -1.60 8.78
C ALA A 192 4.85 -0.42 9.57
N LEU A 193 6.15 -0.45 9.89
CA LEU A 193 6.87 0.66 10.53
C LEU A 193 6.93 1.89 9.64
N GLN A 194 7.20 1.71 8.34
CA GLN A 194 7.22 2.80 7.36
C GLN A 194 5.86 3.52 7.32
N LEU A 195 4.75 2.77 7.34
CA LEU A 195 3.41 3.35 7.38
C LEU A 195 3.12 4.09 8.68
N LEU A 196 3.51 3.52 9.83
CA LEU A 196 3.38 4.18 11.12
C LEU A 196 4.15 5.50 11.13
N LEU A 197 5.39 5.48 10.65
CA LEU A 197 6.26 6.65 10.61
C LEU A 197 5.75 7.72 9.64
N TYR A 198 5.38 7.32 8.42
CA TYR A 198 4.79 8.21 7.44
C TYR A 198 3.55 8.89 8.00
N TYR A 199 2.71 8.16 8.74
CA TYR A 199 1.54 8.73 9.40
C TYR A 199 1.91 9.79 10.45
N ILE A 200 2.80 9.47 11.39
CA ILE A 200 3.26 10.43 12.41
C ILE A 200 3.76 11.71 11.73
N LEU A 201 4.60 11.57 10.71
CA LEU A 201 5.20 12.71 10.03
C LEU A 201 4.16 13.53 9.27
N LYS A 202 3.30 12.89 8.47
CA LYS A 202 2.35 13.61 7.62
C LYS A 202 1.15 14.18 8.35
N VAL A 203 0.72 13.55 9.43
CA VAL A 203 -0.51 13.91 10.13
C VAL A 203 -0.20 14.75 11.37
N GLU A 204 0.74 14.29 12.18
CA GLU A 204 0.99 14.84 13.51
C GLU A 204 2.13 15.88 13.51
N ASN A 205 3.06 15.80 12.55
CA ASN A 205 4.18 16.76 12.44
C ASN A 205 4.51 17.16 10.99
N ILE A 206 3.55 17.82 10.32
CA ILE A 206 3.63 18.25 8.91
C ILE A 206 4.90 19.03 8.59
N ALA A 207 5.43 19.82 9.54
CA ALA A 207 6.63 20.61 9.33
C ALA A 207 7.88 19.74 9.12
N GLU A 208 7.97 18.60 9.82
CA GLU A 208 9.08 17.67 9.69
C GLU A 208 8.94 16.81 8.43
N TYR A 209 7.72 16.41 8.09
CA TYR A 209 7.44 15.77 6.81
C TYR A 209 7.88 16.62 5.61
N GLN A 210 7.58 17.91 5.61
CA GLN A 210 7.98 18.81 4.52
C GLN A 210 9.49 19.00 4.40
N LYS A 211 10.27 18.76 5.47
CA LYS A 211 11.73 18.74 5.39
C LYS A 211 12.23 17.44 4.77
N LEU A 212 11.66 16.30 5.17
CA LEU A 212 11.98 14.98 4.59
C LEU A 212 11.63 14.92 3.09
N GLU A 213 10.44 15.39 2.71
CA GLU A 213 10.00 15.44 1.32
C GLU A 213 10.90 16.35 0.46
N LYS A 214 11.50 17.38 1.05
CA LYS A 214 12.45 18.28 0.36
C LYS A 214 13.88 17.75 0.30
N ALA A 215 14.27 16.82 1.17
CA ALA A 215 15.59 16.18 1.12
C ALA A 215 15.71 15.21 -0.07
N ASN A 216 14.57 14.64 -0.49
CA ASN A 216 14.25 13.96 -1.75
C ASN A 216 14.92 12.60 -2.06
N GLU A 217 14.07 11.71 -2.60
CA GLU A 217 14.29 10.44 -3.31
C GLU A 217 14.78 9.23 -2.50
N GLY A 218 13.82 8.58 -1.83
CA GLY A 218 13.96 7.23 -1.28
C GLY A 218 13.78 7.23 0.23
N PHE A 219 12.84 6.43 0.71
CA PHE A 219 12.72 6.17 2.14
C PHE A 219 13.97 5.39 2.58
N ASP A 220 14.91 6.03 3.27
CA ASP A 220 15.98 5.36 4.01
C ASP A 220 15.50 5.13 5.45
N ALA A 221 15.42 3.85 5.84
CA ALA A 221 14.99 3.44 7.17
C ALA A 221 15.91 4.01 8.26
N GLU A 222 17.22 4.17 8.01
CA GLU A 222 18.16 4.76 8.99
C GLU A 222 17.89 6.26 9.20
N GLU A 223 17.77 7.04 8.12
CA GLU A 223 17.51 8.48 8.21
C GLU A 223 16.12 8.78 8.77
N SER A 224 15.13 7.96 8.41
CA SER A 224 13.77 8.10 8.92
C SER A 224 13.70 7.76 10.42
N TRP A 225 14.54 6.84 10.90
CA TRP A 225 14.62 6.50 12.32
C TRP A 225 15.17 7.62 13.18
N ALA A 226 16.18 8.34 12.69
CA ALA A 226 16.70 9.53 13.37
C ALA A 226 15.59 10.56 13.62
N VAL A 227 14.63 10.69 12.70
CA VAL A 227 13.47 11.58 12.88
C VAL A 227 12.54 11.08 13.99
N VAL A 228 12.36 9.77 14.16
CA VAL A 228 11.60 9.21 15.30
C VAL A 228 12.29 9.49 16.63
N GLU A 229 13.61 9.32 16.67
CA GLU A 229 14.43 9.61 17.86
C GLU A 229 14.36 11.10 18.21
N ASP A 230 14.47 11.98 17.22
CA ASP A 230 14.32 13.42 17.36
C ASP A 230 12.91 13.81 17.80
N LEU A 231 11.86 13.20 17.23
CA LEU A 231 10.46 13.43 17.63
C LEU A 231 10.18 12.98 19.07
N SER A 232 10.71 11.82 19.46
CA SER A 232 10.60 11.30 20.83
C SER A 232 11.30 12.21 21.85
N THR A 233 12.43 12.81 21.45
CA THR A 233 13.22 13.72 22.28
C THR A 233 12.65 15.14 22.32
N ALA A 234 12.16 15.65 21.18
CA ALA A 234 11.60 16.99 21.01
C ALA A 234 10.17 17.14 21.57
N ALA A 235 9.50 16.02 21.83
CA ALA A 235 8.15 15.89 22.36
C ALA A 235 7.85 16.56 23.73
N SER A 236 8.74 17.43 24.23
CA SER A 236 8.54 18.28 25.41
C SER A 236 7.37 19.30 25.29
N GLY A 237 6.63 19.32 24.17
CA GLY A 237 5.45 20.17 23.96
C GLY A 237 4.40 19.68 22.96
N SER A 238 4.43 18.39 22.56
CA SER A 238 3.48 17.80 21.59
C SER A 238 2.35 17.01 22.27
N ASP A 239 1.31 16.65 21.51
CA ASP A 239 0.20 15.78 21.96
C ASP A 239 0.76 14.47 22.56
N GLU A 240 0.26 14.08 23.74
CA GLU A 240 0.69 12.90 24.49
C GLU A 240 0.58 11.61 23.65
N ALA A 241 -0.40 11.54 22.75
CA ALA A 241 -0.54 10.42 21.83
C ALA A 241 0.66 10.25 20.90
N VAL A 242 1.21 11.37 20.39
CA VAL A 242 2.40 11.37 19.51
C VAL A 242 3.64 10.94 20.29
N ARG A 243 3.75 11.35 21.56
CA ARG A 243 4.88 10.96 22.43
C ARG A 243 4.88 9.47 22.70
N VAL A 244 3.71 8.91 23.05
CA VAL A 244 3.55 7.47 23.31
C VAL A 244 3.84 6.69 22.03
N LEU A 245 3.33 7.12 20.88
CA LEU A 245 3.59 6.45 19.60
C LEU A 245 5.08 6.45 19.23
N ALA A 246 5.74 7.61 19.33
CA ALA A 246 7.15 7.75 19.02
C ALA A 246 8.00 6.89 19.95
N ALA A 247 7.69 6.84 21.25
CA ALA A 247 8.38 5.98 22.21
C ALA A 247 8.17 4.48 21.94
N GLN A 248 6.95 4.08 21.55
CA GLN A 248 6.64 2.69 21.19
C GLN A 248 7.36 2.27 19.92
N LEU A 249 7.39 3.12 18.88
CA LEU A 249 8.19 2.88 17.69
C LEU A 249 9.66 2.73 18.06
N LEU A 250 10.21 3.67 18.84
CA LEU A 250 11.61 3.66 19.26
C LEU A 250 12.02 2.34 19.95
N GLU A 251 11.16 1.82 20.82
CA GLU A 251 11.38 0.53 21.48
C GLU A 251 11.36 -0.64 20.50
N ILE A 252 10.41 -0.65 19.56
CA ILE A 252 10.28 -1.68 18.53
C ILE A 252 11.48 -1.68 17.58
N GLY A 253 11.92 -0.52 17.09
CA GLY A 253 13.10 -0.48 16.22
C GLY A 253 14.37 -0.91 16.94
N LYS A 254 14.52 -0.61 18.24
CA LYS A 254 15.62 -1.18 19.06
C LYS A 254 15.57 -2.70 19.12
N GLN A 255 14.40 -3.29 19.31
CA GLN A 255 14.23 -4.76 19.32
C GLN A 255 14.60 -5.36 17.96
N MET A 256 14.28 -4.66 16.87
CA MET A 256 14.60 -5.06 15.50
C MET A 256 16.04 -4.73 15.05
N GLY A 257 16.85 -4.09 15.90
CA GLY A 257 18.22 -3.66 15.54
C GLY A 257 18.27 -2.48 14.55
N LEU A 258 17.15 -1.78 14.37
CA LEU A 258 17.03 -0.54 13.63
C LEU A 258 17.36 0.61 14.59
N THR A 259 18.64 0.90 14.78
CA THR A 259 19.09 2.08 15.52
C THR A 259 19.72 3.05 14.54
N GLY A 260 19.35 4.33 14.61
CA GLY A 260 20.12 5.38 13.96
C GLY A 260 21.56 5.26 14.44
N LYS A 261 22.49 5.20 13.50
CA LYS A 261 23.92 4.92 13.69
C LYS A 261 24.45 5.23 15.10
N GLU A 262 25.12 4.25 15.71
CA GLU A 262 26.25 4.56 16.60
C GLU A 262 27.32 5.28 15.77
N GLN A 263 27.23 6.61 15.66
CA GLN A 263 28.35 7.56 15.53
C GLN A 263 27.91 9.02 15.42
#